data_AF-A0A3C1UTA3-F1
#
_entry.id   AF-A0A3C1UTA3-F1
#
_cell.length_a   1.000
_cell.length_b   1.000
_cell.length_c   1.000
_cell.angle_alpha   90.00
_cell.angle_beta   90.00
_cell.angle_gamma   90.00
#
_symmetry.space_group_name_H-M   'P 1'
#
loop_
_entity.id
_entity.type
_entity.pdbx_description
1 polymer ?
#
loop_
_entity_poly.entity_id
_entity_poly.type
_entity_poly.pdbx_seq_one_letter_code
_entity_poly.pdbx_strand_id
1 'polypeptide(L)'
;FKLTGKEKESITFEEVRGHDAGIREASIDINGTVVNVAIASGMKSAKVLLDEIREGKSKYAFIEIMGCPGGCVNGGGQPVQPAAVRNFIDLKARRAAALYEDDKNKPIRKSHENPVVKEVYETYLGSYGSHKAHEILHTSYKKRNRF
;
A
#
# COMPACT_ATOMS: atom_id res chain seq x y z
N PHE A 1 11.75 -6.86 11.40
CA PHE A 1 12.67 -6.31 12.42
C PHE A 1 11.99 -5.81 13.68
N LYS A 2 11.26 -4.70 13.72
CA LYS A 2 10.77 -4.12 15.01
C LYS A 2 9.95 -5.06 15.89
N LEU A 3 9.07 -5.89 15.30
CA LEU A 3 8.25 -6.85 16.04
C LEU A 3 8.96 -8.19 16.32
N THR A 4 9.95 -8.53 15.51
CA THR A 4 10.53 -9.88 15.46
C THR A 4 12.00 -9.94 15.90
N GLY A 5 12.66 -8.79 16.03
CA GLY A 5 14.12 -8.66 16.17
C GLY A 5 14.94 -9.17 14.96
N LYS A 6 14.27 -9.75 13.96
CA LYS A 6 14.88 -10.42 12.82
C LYS A 6 14.56 -9.69 11.53
N GLU A 7 15.54 -9.57 10.65
CA GLU A 7 15.28 -9.16 9.27
C GLU A 7 14.57 -10.28 8.52
N LYS A 8 13.58 -9.92 7.70
CA LYS A 8 12.90 -10.88 6.84
C LYS A 8 13.76 -11.04 5.58
N GLU A 9 14.08 -12.28 5.22
CA GLU A 9 14.91 -12.60 4.05
C GLU A 9 14.21 -12.18 2.74
N SER A 10 12.94 -12.56 2.57
CA SER A 10 12.11 -12.07 1.47
C SER A 10 11.28 -10.86 1.90
N ILE A 11 11.46 -9.76 1.17
CA ILE A 11 10.67 -8.53 1.30
C ILE A 11 9.59 -8.41 0.22
N THR A 12 9.47 -9.43 -0.63
CA THR A 12 8.49 -9.45 -1.70
C THR A 12 7.27 -10.26 -1.26
N PHE A 13 6.10 -9.60 -1.29
CA PHE A 13 4.80 -10.21 -0.99
C PHE A 13 4.03 -10.34 -2.29
N GLU A 14 4.22 -11.45 -3.00
CA GLU A 14 3.66 -11.65 -4.35
C GLU A 14 2.13 -11.78 -4.32
N GLU A 15 1.57 -12.34 -3.24
CA GLU A 15 0.14 -12.61 -3.08
C GLU A 15 -0.73 -11.35 -3.13
N VAL A 16 -0.15 -10.21 -2.76
CA VAL A 16 -0.84 -8.91 -2.78
C VAL A 16 -0.55 -8.09 -4.02
N ARG A 17 0.35 -8.55 -4.91
CA ARG A 17 0.64 -7.87 -6.17
C ARG A 17 -0.46 -8.06 -7.21
N GLY A 18 -0.50 -7.14 -8.16
CA GLY A 18 -1.44 -7.17 -9.27
C GLY A 18 -2.04 -5.80 -9.57
N HIS A 19 -2.36 -5.58 -10.83
CA HIS A 19 -2.86 -4.30 -11.37
C HIS A 19 -4.34 -4.38 -11.79
N ASP A 20 -5.00 -5.50 -11.52
CA ASP A 20 -6.42 -5.66 -11.78
C ASP A 20 -7.29 -5.11 -10.67
N ALA A 21 -8.49 -4.69 -11.08
CA ALA A 21 -9.53 -4.31 -10.15
C ALA A 21 -9.97 -5.54 -9.37
N GLY A 22 -10.22 -5.39 -8.07
CA GLY A 22 -10.67 -6.49 -7.23
C GLY A 22 -10.10 -6.41 -5.82
N ILE A 23 -10.25 -7.52 -5.10
CA ILE A 23 -9.67 -7.74 -3.78
C ILE A 23 -8.55 -8.76 -3.93
N ARG A 24 -7.41 -8.47 -3.32
CA ARG A 24 -6.31 -9.42 -3.12
C ARG A 24 -6.08 -9.58 -1.63
N GLU A 25 -5.71 -10.77 -1.21
CA GLU A 25 -5.55 -11.13 0.20
C GLU A 25 -4.23 -11.84 0.40
N ALA A 26 -3.67 -11.70 1.60
CA ALA A 26 -2.56 -12.52 2.05
C ALA A 26 -2.65 -12.77 3.55
N SER A 27 -2.07 -13.88 3.98
CA SER A 27 -1.87 -14.21 5.40
C SER A 27 -0.37 -14.20 5.68
N ILE A 28 0.08 -13.27 6.53
CA ILE A 28 1.50 -13.08 6.82
C ILE A 28 1.76 -13.55 8.24
N ASP A 29 2.59 -14.58 8.41
CA ASP A 29 3.10 -14.95 9.74
C ASP A 29 4.15 -13.92 10.20
N ILE A 30 3.88 -13.31 11.35
CA ILE A 30 4.80 -12.45 12.08
C ILE A 30 5.05 -13.08 13.45
N ASN A 31 6.09 -13.91 13.54
CA ASN A 31 6.53 -14.55 14.79
C ASN A 31 5.43 -15.38 15.48
N GLY A 32 4.73 -16.20 14.71
CA GLY A 32 3.62 -17.07 15.16
C GLY A 32 2.26 -16.37 15.20
N THR A 33 2.21 -15.07 14.94
CA THR A 33 0.94 -14.34 14.77
C THR A 33 0.60 -14.23 13.30
N VAL A 34 -0.49 -14.87 12.87
CA VAL A 34 -0.99 -14.76 11.49
C VAL A 34 -1.74 -13.44 11.34
N VAL A 35 -1.21 -12.55 10.50
CA VAL A 35 -1.80 -11.26 10.16
C VAL A 35 -2.42 -11.36 8.77
N ASN A 36 -3.75 -11.35 8.72
CA ASN A 36 -4.49 -11.30 7.46
C ASN A 36 -4.55 -9.87 6.95
N VAL A 37 -4.21 -9.68 5.67
CA VAL A 37 -4.25 -8.37 5.00
C VAL A 37 -5.08 -8.44 3.72
N ALA A 38 -5.67 -7.31 3.34
CA ALA A 38 -6.40 -7.18 2.07
C ALA A 38 -6.01 -5.90 1.33
N ILE A 39 -6.04 -5.96 0.00
CA ILE A 39 -5.89 -4.81 -0.89
C ILE A 39 -7.13 -4.73 -1.78
N ALA A 40 -7.88 -3.63 -1.67
CA ALA A 40 -8.98 -3.31 -2.57
C ALA A 40 -8.53 -2.32 -3.64
N SER A 41 -8.51 -2.77 -4.90
CA SER A 41 -8.27 -1.92 -6.05
C SER A 41 -9.59 -1.49 -6.69
N GLY A 42 -9.93 -0.21 -6.53
CA GLY A 42 -11.17 0.40 -6.99
C GLY A 42 -12.27 0.45 -5.92
N MET A 43 -13.11 1.48 -5.99
CA MET A 43 -14.17 1.72 -4.99
C MET A 43 -15.26 0.63 -4.92
N LYS A 44 -15.48 -0.12 -6.02
CA LYS A 44 -16.39 -1.28 -6.01
C LYS A 44 -15.88 -2.38 -5.06
N SER A 45 -14.58 -2.68 -5.13
CA SER A 45 -13.90 -3.64 -4.26
C SER A 45 -13.84 -3.13 -2.82
N ALA A 46 -13.59 -1.83 -2.64
CA ALA A 46 -13.58 -1.21 -1.32
C ALA A 46 -14.93 -1.36 -0.61
N LYS A 47 -16.04 -1.21 -1.34
CA LYS A 47 -17.38 -1.38 -0.76
C LYS A 47 -17.58 -2.77 -0.16
N VAL A 48 -17.12 -3.83 -0.84
CA VAL A 48 -17.24 -5.22 -0.35
C VAL A 48 -16.53 -5.38 1.00
N LEU A 49 -15.26 -4.97 1.09
CA LEU A 49 -14.51 -5.05 2.36
C LEU A 49 -15.14 -4.20 3.47
N LEU A 50 -15.63 -3.00 3.14
CA LEU A 50 -16.28 -2.14 4.12
C LEU A 50 -17.61 -2.72 4.63
N ASP A 51 -18.36 -3.42 3.77
CA ASP A 51 -19.59 -4.09 4.17
C ASP A 51 -19.27 -5.31 5.08
N GLU A 52 -18.27 -6.12 4.75
CA GLU A 52 -17.80 -7.22 5.61
C GLU A 52 -17.35 -6.73 6.99
N ILE A 53 -16.67 -5.58 7.06
CA ILE A 53 -16.28 -4.95 8.33
C ILE A 53 -17.52 -4.57 9.15
N ARG A 54 -18.50 -3.91 8.53
CA ARG A 54 -19.73 -3.49 9.22
C ARG A 54 -20.55 -4.66 9.73
N GLU A 55 -20.54 -5.77 9.00
CA GLU A 55 -21.22 -7.01 9.38
C GLU A 55 -20.45 -7.83 10.44
N GLY A 56 -19.25 -7.40 10.84
CA GLY A 56 -18.42 -8.12 11.80
C GLY A 56 -17.82 -9.43 11.25
N LYS A 57 -17.77 -9.57 9.91
CA LYS A 57 -17.26 -10.77 9.21
C LYS A 57 -15.82 -10.61 8.74
N SER A 58 -15.29 -9.39 8.72
CA SER A 58 -13.91 -9.12 8.27
C SER A 58 -12.88 -9.80 9.17
N LYS A 59 -12.00 -10.60 8.56
CA LYS A 59 -10.87 -11.27 9.21
C LYS A 59 -9.55 -10.47 9.13
N TYR A 60 -9.54 -9.31 8.47
CA TYR A 60 -8.31 -8.59 8.14
C TYR A 60 -7.89 -7.63 9.25
N ALA A 61 -6.59 -7.67 9.58
CA ALA A 61 -5.96 -6.74 10.52
C ALA A 61 -5.49 -5.45 9.83
N PHE A 62 -5.19 -5.50 8.53
CA PHE A 62 -4.74 -4.34 7.76
C PHE A 62 -5.34 -4.36 6.35
N ILE A 63 -5.85 -3.23 5.89
CA ILE A 63 -6.50 -3.10 4.58
C ILE A 63 -5.95 -1.88 3.85
N GLU A 64 -5.50 -2.06 2.61
CA GLU A 64 -5.20 -0.99 1.68
C GLU A 64 -6.38 -0.77 0.72
N ILE A 65 -6.78 0.49 0.52
CA ILE A 65 -7.83 0.87 -0.44
C ILE A 65 -7.27 1.86 -1.45
N MET A 66 -7.32 1.50 -2.73
CA MET A 66 -7.00 2.39 -3.84
C MET A 66 -8.26 2.83 -4.56
N GLY A 67 -8.45 4.14 -4.75
CA GLY A 67 -9.64 4.66 -5.43
C GLY A 67 -9.71 4.27 -6.92
N CYS A 68 -8.58 4.25 -7.61
CA CYS A 68 -8.50 3.91 -9.03
C CYS A 68 -8.22 2.40 -9.23
N PRO A 69 -8.92 1.73 -10.16
CA PRO A 69 -8.58 0.38 -10.59
C PRO A 69 -7.14 0.30 -11.13
N GLY A 70 -6.34 -0.61 -10.59
CA GLY A 70 -4.91 -0.75 -10.89
C GLY A 70 -4.00 0.25 -10.17
N GLY A 71 -4.53 1.05 -9.26
CA GLY A 71 -3.76 1.98 -8.43
C GLY A 71 -3.36 3.28 -9.14
N CYS A 72 -2.44 4.01 -8.52
CA CYS A 72 -2.05 5.36 -8.95
C CYS A 72 -1.48 5.42 -10.37
N VAL A 73 -0.85 4.33 -10.85
CA VAL A 73 -0.33 4.23 -12.24
C VAL A 73 -1.41 4.37 -13.31
N ASN A 74 -2.68 4.23 -12.91
CA ASN A 74 -3.87 4.39 -13.73
C ASN A 74 -4.81 5.49 -13.20
N GLY A 75 -4.27 6.43 -12.41
CA GLY A 75 -5.02 7.55 -11.87
C GLY A 75 -5.47 8.55 -12.95
N GLY A 76 -6.50 9.35 -12.63
CA GLY A 76 -7.10 10.30 -13.57
C GLY A 76 -6.17 11.42 -14.05
N GLY A 77 -5.03 11.64 -13.39
CA GLY A 77 -4.00 12.60 -13.82
C GLY A 77 -2.95 12.02 -14.79
N GLN A 78 -3.02 10.73 -15.12
CA GLN A 78 -2.07 10.10 -16.04
C GLN A 78 -2.37 10.51 -17.50
N PRO A 79 -1.36 10.45 -18.40
CA PRO A 79 -1.56 10.81 -19.81
C PRO A 79 -2.71 10.03 -20.45
N VAL A 80 -3.66 10.75 -21.06
CA VAL A 80 -4.78 10.18 -21.81
C VAL A 80 -4.24 9.36 -22.97
N GLN A 81 -4.86 8.22 -23.23
CA GLN A 81 -4.40 7.25 -24.22
C GLN A 81 -5.47 7.05 -25.28
N PRO A 82 -5.10 6.97 -26.57
CA PRO A 82 -6.04 6.64 -27.63
C PRO A 82 -6.76 5.32 -27.37
N ALA A 83 -8.00 5.19 -27.88
CA ALA A 83 -8.80 3.98 -27.69
C ALA A 83 -8.09 2.72 -28.18
N ALA A 84 -7.39 2.80 -29.32
CA ALA A 84 -6.59 1.70 -29.84
C ALA A 84 -5.54 1.20 -28.83
N VAL A 85 -4.88 2.10 -28.10
CA VAL A 85 -3.92 1.72 -27.06
C VAL A 85 -4.65 1.08 -25.87
N ARG A 86 -5.71 1.73 -25.38
CA ARG A 86 -6.44 1.23 -24.19
C ARG A 86 -7.09 -0.13 -24.39
N ASN A 87 -7.52 -0.44 -25.62
CA ASN A 87 -8.23 -1.68 -25.93
C ASN A 87 -7.29 -2.89 -26.08
N PHE A 88 -6.04 -2.66 -26.51
CA PHE A 88 -5.12 -3.75 -26.88
C PHE A 88 -3.86 -3.80 -26.02
N ILE A 89 -3.61 -2.81 -25.17
CA ILE A 89 -2.43 -2.75 -24.31
C ILE A 89 -2.83 -2.59 -22.85
N ASP A 90 -2.41 -3.53 -22.01
CA ASP A 90 -2.51 -3.38 -20.56
C ASP A 90 -1.43 -2.42 -20.04
N LEU A 91 -1.75 -1.13 -20.11
CA LEU A 91 -0.88 -0.07 -19.63
C LEU A 91 -0.68 -0.09 -18.12
N LYS A 92 -1.65 -0.61 -17.36
CA LYS A 92 -1.56 -0.70 -15.90
C LYS A 92 -0.45 -1.69 -15.54
N ALA A 93 -0.46 -2.87 -16.17
CA ALA A 93 0.57 -3.88 -16.03
C ALA A 93 1.95 -3.32 -16.35
N ARG A 94 2.10 -2.67 -17.52
CA ARG A 94 3.39 -2.12 -17.97
C ARG A 94 3.94 -1.05 -17.03
N ARG A 95 3.09 -0.12 -16.59
CA ARG A 95 3.50 0.94 -15.67
C ARG A 95 3.84 0.40 -14.28
N ALA A 96 3.09 -0.58 -13.78
CA ALA A 96 3.39 -1.25 -12.51
C ALA A 96 4.69 -2.06 -12.59
N ALA A 97 4.90 -2.79 -13.70
CA ALA A 97 6.12 -3.56 -13.93
C ALA A 97 7.38 -2.70 -13.90
N ALA A 98 7.33 -1.49 -14.46
CA ALA A 98 8.45 -0.55 -14.37
C ALA A 98 8.81 -0.19 -12.91
N LEU A 99 7.81 -0.02 -12.03
CA LEU A 99 8.04 0.25 -10.61
C LEU A 99 8.60 -0.98 -9.87
N TYR A 100 8.10 -2.18 -10.18
CA TYR A 100 8.61 -3.41 -9.58
C TYR A 100 10.04 -3.72 -10.02
N GLU A 101 10.38 -3.44 -11.28
CA GLU A 101 11.74 -3.59 -11.80
C GLU A 101 12.69 -2.57 -11.18
N ASP A 102 12.26 -1.30 -11.04
CA ASP A 102 13.05 -0.28 -10.35
C ASP A 102 13.31 -0.68 -8.88
N ASP A 103 12.28 -1.11 -8.13
CA ASP A 103 12.45 -1.62 -6.76
C ASP A 103 13.46 -2.78 -6.70
N LYS A 104 13.32 -3.78 -7.57
CA LYS A 104 14.21 -4.95 -7.61
C LYS A 104 15.68 -4.56 -7.82
N ASN A 105 15.93 -3.52 -8.60
CA ASN A 105 17.27 -3.07 -8.96
C ASN A 105 17.86 -2.06 -7.97
N LYS A 106 17.14 -1.66 -6.91
CA LYS A 106 17.69 -0.78 -5.87
C LYS A 106 18.54 -1.55 -4.86
N PRO A 107 19.67 -0.98 -4.40
CA PRO A 107 20.45 -1.56 -3.31
C PRO A 107 19.72 -1.47 -1.97
N ILE A 108 18.83 -0.48 -1.81
CA ILE A 108 18.03 -0.27 -0.60
C ILE A 108 16.55 -0.45 -0.97
N ARG A 109 15.92 -1.45 -0.36
CA ARG A 109 14.52 -1.85 -0.67
C ARG A 109 13.60 -1.85 0.54
N LYS A 110 14.10 -1.47 1.71
CA LYS A 110 13.32 -1.30 2.93
C LYS A 110 13.32 0.17 3.33
N SER A 111 12.15 0.75 3.59
CA SER A 111 12.03 2.19 3.87
C SER A 111 12.86 2.64 5.08
N HIS A 112 12.98 1.80 6.12
CA HIS A 112 13.76 2.10 7.33
C HIS A 112 15.28 1.96 7.14
N GLU A 113 15.75 1.46 5.99
CA GLU A 113 17.18 1.40 5.65
C GLU A 113 17.65 2.66 4.91
N ASN A 114 16.73 3.50 4.42
CA ASN A 114 17.05 4.72 3.68
C ASN A 114 17.85 5.72 4.56
N PRO A 115 19.08 6.11 4.16
CA PRO A 115 19.95 6.96 4.96
C PRO A 115 19.38 8.36 5.19
N VAL A 116 18.71 8.93 4.19
CA VAL A 116 18.09 10.27 4.30
C VAL A 116 16.94 10.23 5.29
N VAL A 117 16.13 9.16 5.29
CA VAL A 117 15.05 9.00 6.27
C VAL A 117 15.63 8.88 7.67
N LYS A 118 16.68 8.07 7.88
CA LYS A 118 17.34 7.94 9.19
C LYS A 118 17.87 9.28 9.68
N GLU A 119 18.56 10.03 8.83
CA GLU A 119 19.09 11.35 9.17
C GLU A 119 17.98 12.32 9.60
N VAL A 120 16.86 12.37 8.89
CA VAL A 120 15.72 13.24 9.25
C VAL A 120 15.13 12.86 10.62
N TYR A 121 15.08 11.56 10.94
CA TYR A 121 14.65 11.12 12.27
C TYR A 121 15.68 11.48 13.35
N GLU A 122 16.96 11.16 13.14
CA GLU A 122 18.03 11.40 14.12
C GLU A 122 18.23 12.89 14.42
N THR A 123 18.17 13.74 13.39
CA THR A 123 18.51 15.17 13.51
C THR A 123 17.31 16.07 13.80
N TYR A 124 16.09 15.65 13.46
CA TYR A 124 14.92 16.52 13.52
C TYR A 124 13.71 15.90 14.21
N LEU A 125 13.20 14.75 13.74
CA LEU A 125 11.92 14.18 14.20
C LEU A 125 12.03 13.36 15.50
N GLY A 126 13.23 12.92 15.89
CA GLY A 126 13.45 11.99 17.00
C GLY A 126 13.16 10.53 16.61
N SER A 127 12.35 9.83 17.40
CA SER A 127 11.97 8.44 17.14
C SER A 127 10.69 8.30 16.30
N TYR A 128 10.49 7.12 15.70
CA TYR A 128 9.23 6.78 15.04
C TYR A 128 8.06 6.88 16.03
N GLY A 129 7.05 7.68 15.70
CA GLY A 129 5.90 7.93 16.59
C GLY A 129 6.21 8.81 17.81
N SER A 130 7.34 9.53 17.82
CA SER A 130 7.61 10.57 18.82
C SER A 130 6.52 11.65 18.81
N HIS A 131 6.46 12.48 19.86
CA HIS A 131 5.53 13.61 19.90
C HIS A 131 5.68 14.53 18.67
N LYS A 132 6.92 14.88 18.31
CA LYS A 132 7.20 15.73 17.15
C LYS A 132 6.82 15.05 15.83
N ALA A 133 7.14 13.76 15.66
CA ALA A 133 6.75 13.03 14.46
C ALA A 133 5.22 12.93 14.34
N HIS A 134 4.52 12.74 15.46
CA HIS A 134 3.06 12.74 15.49
C HIS A 134 2.48 14.10 15.09
N GLU A 135 3.00 15.18 15.67
CA GLU A 135 2.56 16.55 15.38
C GLU A 135 2.72 16.94 13.90
N ILE A 136 3.82 16.51 13.26
CA ILE A 136 4.15 16.92 11.89
C ILE A 136 3.62 15.96 10.83
N LEU A 137 3.70 14.65 11.07
CA LEU A 137 3.47 13.62 10.03
C LEU A 137 2.11 12.92 10.16
N HIS A 138 1.39 13.09 11.28
CA HIS A 138 0.10 12.45 11.47
C HIS A 138 -1.04 13.43 11.24
N THR A 139 -2.18 12.90 10.81
CA THR A 139 -3.41 13.65 10.65
C THR A 139 -4.59 12.80 11.08
N SER A 140 -5.76 13.42 11.23
CA SER A 140 -7.00 12.72 11.54
C SER A 140 -8.13 13.23 10.66
N TYR A 141 -9.07 12.33 10.36
CA TYR A 141 -10.25 12.65 9.60
C TYR A 141 -11.44 12.70 10.55
N LYS A 142 -12.25 13.75 10.44
CA LYS A 142 -13.53 13.86 11.13
C LYS A 142 -14.67 13.75 10.14
N LYS A 143 -15.78 13.15 10.57
CA LYS A 143 -17.03 13.17 9.81
C LYS A 143 -17.37 14.62 9.51
N ARG A 144 -17.61 14.91 8.23
CA ARG A 144 -18.18 16.18 7.79
C ARG A 144 -19.61 15.92 7.32
N ASN A 145 -20.52 16.82 7.67
CA ASN A 145 -21.84 16.81 7.08
C ASN A 145 -21.70 17.08 5.59
N ARG A 146 -22.50 16.38 4.79
CA ARG A 146 -22.50 16.55 3.34
C ARG A 146 -23.46 17.70 3.07
N PHE A 147 -22.87 18.89 2.94
CA PHE A 147 -23.53 20.20 3.02
C PHE A 147 -24.01 20.53 4.44
#